data_AF-A0A9X2CNI2-F1
#
_entry.id   AF-A0A9X2CNI2-F1
#
_cell.length_a   1.000
_cell.length_b   1.000
_cell.length_c   1.000
_cell.angle_alpha   90.00
_cell.angle_beta   90.00
_cell.angle_gamma   90.00
#
_symmetry.space_group_name_H-M   'P 1'
#
loop_
_entity.id
_entity.type
_entity.pdbx_description
1 polymer ?
#
loop_
_entity_poly.entity_id
_entity_poly.type
_entity_poly.pdbx_seq_one_letter_code
_entity_poly.pdbx_strand_id
1 'polypeptide(L)'
;MSVVKELYIQTESLYEFAKQALPKDNDERDQFIAEVDERLAQRDHFINRIDFSKLSEAEKKLGQEILKLNKRLTERLEQIRAEIRANISDIKKKKETGLKYENPYDGPTSDGVFFDKRSV
;
A
#
# COMPACT_ATOMS: atom_id res chain seq x y z
N MET A 1 -17.54 16.04 -21.07
CA MET A 1 -16.99 17.35 -20.67
C MET A 1 -15.64 17.52 -21.37
N SER A 2 -14.80 18.52 -21.06
CA SER A 2 -13.39 18.48 -21.53
C SER A 2 -12.66 17.31 -20.84
N VAL A 3 -11.77 16.62 -21.58
CA VAL A 3 -10.96 15.50 -21.07
C VAL A 3 -10.11 15.93 -19.87
N VAL A 4 -9.59 17.16 -19.89
CA VAL A 4 -8.78 17.70 -18.76
C VAL A 4 -9.64 17.88 -17.51
N LYS A 5 -10.91 18.28 -17.67
CA LYS A 5 -11.84 18.39 -16.56
C LYS A 5 -12.19 17.02 -15.97
N GLU A 6 -12.36 16.01 -16.81
CA GLU A 6 -12.60 14.63 -16.37
C GLU A 6 -11.39 14.09 -15.62
N LEU A 7 -10.16 14.33 -16.12
CA LEU A 7 -8.93 13.98 -15.40
C LEU A 7 -8.83 14.63 -14.02
N TYR A 8 -9.22 15.91 -13.91
CA TYR A 8 -9.24 16.61 -12.62
C TYR A 8 -10.20 15.94 -11.63
N ILE A 9 -11.45 15.69 -12.05
CA ILE A 9 -12.47 15.04 -11.22
C ILE A 9 -12.01 13.65 -10.77
N GLN A 10 -11.42 12.87 -11.67
CA GLN A 10 -10.91 11.54 -11.32
C GLN A 10 -9.73 11.60 -10.34
N THR A 11 -8.83 12.56 -10.52
CA THR A 11 -7.69 12.76 -9.61
C THR A 11 -8.18 13.19 -8.22
N GLU A 12 -9.21 14.04 -8.14
CA GLU A 12 -9.83 14.47 -6.88
C GLU A 12 -10.54 13.31 -6.18
N SER A 13 -11.37 12.55 -6.91
CA SER A 13 -12.07 11.39 -6.36
C SER A 13 -11.10 10.33 -5.82
N LEU A 14 -10.04 10.02 -6.57
CA LEU A 14 -8.98 9.12 -6.10
C LEU A 14 -8.26 9.67 -4.86
N TYR A 15 -7.97 10.96 -4.82
CA TYR A 15 -7.32 11.56 -3.65
C TYR A 15 -8.21 11.52 -2.40
N GLU A 16 -9.50 11.81 -2.52
CA GLU A 16 -10.45 11.70 -1.39
C GLU A 16 -10.63 10.25 -0.93
N PHE A 17 -10.62 9.28 -1.84
CA PHE A 17 -10.61 7.88 -1.47
C PHE A 17 -9.31 7.48 -0.75
N ALA A 18 -8.15 7.83 -1.32
CA ALA A 18 -6.84 7.51 -0.75
C ALA A 18 -6.57 8.19 0.60
N LYS A 19 -7.24 9.32 0.91
CA LYS A 19 -7.17 9.97 2.23
C LYS A 19 -7.75 9.13 3.36
N GLN A 20 -8.64 8.19 3.06
CA GLN A 20 -9.20 7.30 4.05
C GLN A 20 -8.08 6.46 4.70
N ALA A 21 -8.30 6.06 5.95
CA ALA A 21 -7.35 5.22 6.66
C ALA A 21 -7.32 3.83 6.02
N LEU A 22 -6.15 3.21 5.97
CA LEU A 22 -6.02 1.84 5.47
C LEU A 22 -6.83 0.89 6.37
N PRO A 23 -7.76 0.08 5.83
CA PRO A 23 -8.50 -0.88 6.64
C PRO A 23 -7.59 -1.85 7.38
N LYS A 24 -8.04 -2.23 8.59
CA LYS A 24 -7.34 -3.20 9.44
C LYS A 24 -7.68 -4.64 9.08
N ASP A 25 -8.91 -4.86 8.64
CA ASP A 25 -9.35 -6.15 8.12
C ASP A 25 -8.65 -6.45 6.79
N ASN A 26 -8.31 -7.72 6.55
CA ASN A 26 -7.56 -8.10 5.35
C ASN A 26 -8.42 -8.03 4.09
N ASP A 27 -9.69 -8.45 4.15
CA ASP A 27 -10.56 -8.47 2.98
C ASP A 27 -10.94 -7.04 2.58
N GLU A 28 -11.25 -6.19 3.57
CA GLU A 28 -11.50 -4.75 3.32
C GLU A 28 -10.26 -4.04 2.77
N ARG A 29 -9.06 -4.45 3.21
CA ARG A 29 -7.81 -3.89 2.71
C ARG A 29 -7.55 -4.29 1.26
N ASP A 30 -7.78 -5.54 0.90
CA ASP A 30 -7.62 -6.00 -0.48
C ASP A 30 -8.61 -5.28 -1.40
N GLN A 31 -9.86 -5.08 -0.95
CA GLN A 31 -10.84 -4.26 -1.66
C GLN A 31 -10.38 -2.81 -1.82
N PHE A 32 -9.87 -2.19 -0.75
CA PHE A 32 -9.35 -0.83 -0.79
C PHE A 32 -8.21 -0.69 -1.82
N ILE A 33 -7.25 -1.62 -1.83
CA ILE A 33 -6.13 -1.62 -2.77
C ILE A 33 -6.64 -1.80 -4.22
N ALA A 34 -7.57 -2.74 -4.44
CA ALA A 34 -8.16 -2.97 -5.75
C ALA A 34 -8.89 -1.72 -6.27
N GLU A 35 -9.62 -1.00 -5.42
CA GLU A 35 -10.30 0.23 -5.79
C GLU A 35 -9.31 1.37 -6.10
N VAL A 36 -8.21 1.49 -5.35
CA VAL A 36 -7.12 2.42 -5.70
C VAL A 36 -6.56 2.10 -7.09
N ASP A 37 -6.28 0.83 -7.39
CA ASP A 37 -5.72 0.38 -8.67
C ASP A 37 -6.70 0.64 -9.83
N GLU A 38 -7.99 0.37 -9.64
CA GLU A 38 -9.00 0.64 -10.65
C GLU A 38 -9.08 2.14 -10.98
N ARG A 39 -9.11 2.99 -9.95
CA ARG A 39 -9.14 4.45 -10.11
C ARG A 39 -7.87 4.99 -10.78
N LEU A 40 -6.71 4.40 -10.48
CA LEU A 40 -5.46 4.72 -11.18
C LEU A 40 -5.53 4.35 -12.67
N ALA A 41 -6.07 3.18 -13.00
CA ALA A 41 -6.25 2.74 -14.39
C ALA A 41 -7.23 3.64 -15.16
N GLN A 42 -8.37 4.00 -14.55
CA GLN A 42 -9.33 4.95 -15.13
C GLN A 42 -8.67 6.31 -15.38
N ARG A 43 -7.87 6.80 -14.44
CA ARG A 43 -7.11 8.05 -14.57
C ARG A 43 -6.11 7.99 -15.74
N ASP A 44 -5.37 6.89 -15.89
CA ASP A 44 -4.40 6.72 -16.96
C ASP A 44 -5.05 6.78 -18.35
N HIS A 45 -6.23 6.18 -18.50
CA HIS A 45 -7.03 6.28 -19.72
C HIS A 45 -7.36 7.73 -20.10
N PHE A 46 -7.66 8.62 -19.14
CA PHE A 46 -7.87 10.04 -19.43
C PHE A 46 -6.59 10.77 -19.80
N ILE A 47 -5.46 10.48 -19.14
CA ILE A 47 -4.16 11.07 -19.45
C ILE A 47 -3.78 10.77 -20.91
N ASN A 48 -3.95 9.52 -21.34
CA ASN A 48 -3.62 9.08 -22.70
C ASN A 48 -4.49 9.72 -23.80
N ARG A 49 -5.62 10.32 -23.44
CA ARG A 49 -6.54 10.99 -24.39
C ARG A 49 -6.30 12.50 -24.49
N ILE A 50 -5.43 13.07 -23.66
CA ILE A 50 -5.15 14.50 -23.68
C ILE A 50 -4.17 14.82 -24.81
N ASP A 51 -4.61 15.64 -25.76
CA ASP A 51 -3.72 16.30 -26.71
C ASP A 51 -3.16 17.59 -26.09
N PHE A 52 -1.99 17.50 -25.48
CA PHE A 52 -1.33 18.62 -24.80
C PHE A 52 -1.05 19.81 -25.72
N SER A 53 -0.99 19.61 -27.04
CA SER A 53 -0.71 20.68 -28.01
C SER A 53 -1.90 21.60 -28.26
N LYS A 54 -3.13 21.15 -27.97
CA LYS A 54 -4.38 21.85 -28.27
C LYS A 54 -5.11 22.39 -27.04
N LEU A 55 -4.42 22.50 -25.90
CA LEU A 55 -5.02 22.96 -24.65
C LEU A 55 -5.32 24.46 -24.66
N SER A 56 -6.56 24.80 -24.28
CA SER A 56 -6.96 26.18 -24.00
C SER A 56 -6.25 26.74 -22.75
N GLU A 57 -6.24 28.06 -22.58
CA GLU A 57 -5.63 28.68 -21.40
C GLU A 57 -6.30 28.24 -20.08
N ALA A 58 -7.62 28.05 -20.10
CA ALA A 58 -8.37 27.55 -18.95
C ALA A 58 -7.96 26.10 -18.59
N GLU A 59 -7.78 25.25 -19.60
CA GLU A 59 -7.33 23.87 -19.38
C GLU A 59 -5.87 23.80 -18.92
N LYS A 60 -5.01 24.72 -19.38
CA LYS A 60 -3.64 24.82 -18.87
C LYS A 60 -3.61 25.19 -17.39
N LYS A 61 -4.45 26.14 -16.96
CA LYS A 61 -4.61 26.49 -15.54
C LYS A 61 -5.12 25.29 -14.73
N LEU A 62 -6.12 24.58 -15.25
CA LEU A 62 -6.62 23.36 -14.61
C LEU A 62 -5.54 22.27 -14.54
N GLY A 63 -4.72 22.11 -15.58
CA GLY A 63 -3.57 21.21 -15.60
C GLY A 63 -2.57 21.50 -14.48
N GLN A 64 -2.30 22.78 -14.17
CA GLN A 64 -1.45 23.14 -13.03
C GLN A 64 -2.06 22.70 -11.69
N GLU A 65 -3.38 22.82 -11.53
CA GLU A 65 -4.06 22.32 -10.33
C GLU A 65 -4.03 20.80 -10.24
N ILE A 66 -4.18 20.09 -11.36
CA ILE A 66 -4.01 18.62 -11.44
C ILE A 66 -2.61 18.22 -10.99
N LEU A 67 -1.56 18.94 -11.40
CA LEU A 67 -0.18 18.64 -10.99
C LEU A 67 0.02 18.82 -9.48
N LYS A 68 -0.53 19.90 -8.89
CA LYS A 68 -0.50 20.13 -7.43
C LYS A 68 -1.24 19.04 -6.66
N LEU A 69 -2.39 18.61 -7.17
CA LEU A 69 -3.18 17.54 -6.57
C LEU A 69 -2.48 16.19 -6.71
N ASN A 70 -1.89 15.90 -7.87
CA ASN A 70 -1.12 14.70 -8.12
C ASN A 70 0.06 14.57 -7.15
N LYS A 71 0.77 15.68 -6.84
CA LYS A 71 1.85 15.65 -5.85
C LYS A 71 1.36 15.16 -4.49
N ARG A 72 0.25 15.70 -3.99
CA ARG A 72 -0.36 15.30 -2.71
C ARG A 72 -0.85 13.86 -2.74
N LEU A 73 -1.43 13.42 -3.86
CA LEU A 73 -1.84 12.05 -4.07
C LEU A 73 -0.65 11.08 -4.03
N THR A 74 0.45 11.40 -4.72
CA THR A 74 1.67 10.59 -4.70
C THR A 74 2.21 10.45 -3.27
N GLU A 75 2.31 11.56 -2.53
CA GLU A 75 2.75 11.55 -1.13
C GLU A 75 1.85 10.64 -0.27
N ARG A 76 0.52 10.68 -0.46
CA ARG A 76 -0.41 9.81 0.28
C ARG A 76 -0.26 8.34 -0.09
N LEU A 77 -0.11 8.02 -1.38
CA LEU A 77 0.09 6.64 -1.84
C LEU A 77 1.42 6.06 -1.32
N GLU A 78 2.47 6.88 -1.23
CA GLU A 78 3.74 6.48 -0.62
C GLU A 78 3.59 6.16 0.88
N GLN A 79 2.81 6.94 1.62
CA GLN A 79 2.49 6.65 3.02
C GLN A 79 1.75 5.32 3.16
N ILE A 80 0.70 5.09 2.36
CA ILE A 80 -0.05 3.82 2.36
C ILE A 80 0.89 2.65 2.06
N ARG A 81 1.77 2.80 1.06
CA ARG A 81 2.78 1.78 0.73
C ARG A 81 3.72 1.50 1.90
N ALA A 82 4.13 2.53 2.65
CA ALA A 82 4.97 2.38 3.83
C ALA A 82 4.22 1.65 4.97
N GLU A 83 2.96 1.98 5.21
CA GLU A 83 2.08 1.31 6.18
C GLU A 83 1.96 -0.19 5.86
N ILE A 84 1.69 -0.54 4.60
CA ILE A 84 1.60 -1.94 4.15
C ILE A 84 2.92 -2.68 4.39
N ARG A 85 4.07 -2.07 4.06
CA ARG A 85 5.40 -2.67 4.29
C ARG A 85 5.69 -2.92 5.78
N ALA A 86 5.33 -1.97 6.64
CA ALA A 86 5.48 -2.12 8.08
C ALA A 86 4.63 -3.30 8.59
N ASN A 87 3.37 -3.40 8.15
CA ASN A 87 2.48 -4.51 8.50
C ASN A 87 3.05 -5.87 8.08
N ILE A 88 3.57 -6.01 6.85
CA ILE A 88 4.22 -7.24 6.38
C ILE A 88 5.42 -7.61 7.28
N SER A 89 6.21 -6.62 7.69
CA SER A 89 7.37 -6.84 8.55
C SER A 89 6.97 -7.30 9.95
N ASP A 90 5.90 -6.74 10.50
CA ASP A 90 5.37 -7.13 11.82
C ASP A 90 4.78 -8.55 11.81
N ILE A 91 4.10 -8.94 10.74
CA ILE A 91 3.60 -10.32 10.56
C ILE A 91 4.77 -11.32 10.55
N LYS A 92 5.86 -11.01 9.83
CA LYS A 92 7.06 -11.87 9.80
C LYS A 92 7.69 -12.02 11.18
N LYS A 93 7.88 -10.91 11.92
CA LYS A 93 8.43 -10.93 13.29
C LYS A 93 7.55 -11.73 14.25
N LYS A 94 6.22 -11.59 14.16
CA LYS A 94 5.28 -12.36 14.98
C LYS A 94 5.41 -13.86 14.70
N LYS A 95 5.54 -14.26 13.43
CA LYS A 95 5.75 -15.66 13.05
C LYS A 95 7.07 -16.22 13.58
N GLU A 96 8.18 -15.48 13.45
CA GLU A 96 9.48 -15.87 14.00
C GLU A 96 9.45 -16.01 15.53
N THR A 97 8.74 -15.11 16.21
CA THR A 97 8.61 -15.13 17.67
C THR A 97 7.72 -16.29 18.13
N GLY A 98 6.59 -16.54 17.47
CA GLY A 98 5.70 -17.68 17.77
C GLY A 98 6.38 -19.04 17.60
N LEU A 99 7.17 -19.21 16.53
CA LEU A 99 7.95 -20.44 16.28
C LEU A 99 9.01 -20.71 17.37
N LYS A 100 9.61 -19.65 17.95
CA LYS A 100 10.55 -19.79 19.07
C LYS A 100 9.91 -20.26 20.38
N TYR A 101 8.60 -20.02 20.56
CA TYR A 101 7.85 -20.49 21.73
C TYR A 101 7.26 -21.90 21.54
N GLU A 102 6.87 -22.26 20.32
CA GLU A 102 6.36 -23.62 20.03
C GLU A 102 7.46 -24.67 19.95
N ASN A 103 8.73 -24.28 19.70
CA ASN A 103 9.83 -25.23 19.59
C ASN A 103 11.02 -24.93 20.54
N PRO A 104 10.86 -25.09 21.87
CA PRO A 104 11.94 -24.85 22.85
C PRO A 104 13.11 -25.83 22.76
N TYR A 105 13.01 -26.89 21.93
CA TYR A 105 13.95 -28.02 21.88
C TYR A 105 14.73 -28.12 20.56
N ASP A 106 14.64 -27.14 19.67
CA ASP A 106 15.31 -27.15 18.35
C ASP A 106 16.58 -26.30 18.35
N GLY A 107 17.33 -26.38 19.44
CA GLY A 107 18.76 -26.08 19.43
C GLY A 107 19.54 -27.37 19.12
N PRO A 108 20.78 -27.29 18.60
CA PRO A 108 21.60 -28.49 18.48
C PRO A 108 21.71 -29.12 19.86
N THR A 109 21.13 -30.30 20.05
CA THR A 109 21.33 -31.12 21.23
C THR A 109 22.82 -31.41 21.31
N SER A 110 23.58 -30.62 22.08
CA SER A 110 24.93 -31.00 22.46
C SER A 110 24.77 -32.31 23.24
N ASP A 111 25.28 -33.38 22.65
CA ASP A 111 25.48 -34.73 23.18
C ASP A 111 24.80 -35.05 24.53
N GLY A 112 23.92 -36.05 24.49
CA GLY A 112 23.15 -36.54 25.64
C GLY A 112 23.98 -36.64 26.92
N VAL A 113 23.66 -35.78 27.89
CA VAL A 113 24.17 -35.92 29.25
C VAL A 113 23.41 -37.07 29.89
N PHE A 114 24.06 -38.23 29.97
CA PHE A 114 23.62 -39.35 30.78
C PHE A 114 23.69 -38.96 32.26
N PHE A 115 22.53 -38.86 32.92
CA PHE A 115 22.49 -38.88 34.37
C PHE A 115 22.81 -40.31 34.82
N ASP A 116 24.03 -40.53 35.34
CA ASP A 116 24.38 -41.73 36.09
C ASP A 116 23.49 -41.78 37.34
N LYS A 117 22.37 -42.51 37.25
CA LYS A 117 21.63 -42.95 38.42
C LYS A 117 22.48 -44.01 39.11
N ARG A 118 23.37 -43.58 40.01
CA ARG A 118 23.84 -44.48 41.07
C ARG A 118 22.65 -44.81 41.97
N SER A 119 22.18 -46.04 41.81
CA SER A 119 21.38 -46.75 42.80
C SER A 119 22.33 -47.63 43.60
N VAL A 120 22.78 -47.16 44.77
CA VAL A 120 22.89 -47.87 46.08
C VAL A 120 23.48 -46.93 47.11
#